data_AF-A0A242A7S4-F1
#
_entry.id   AF-A0A242A7S4-F1
#
_cell.length_a   1.000
_cell.length_b   1.000
_cell.length_c   1.000
_cell.angle_alpha   90.00
_cell.angle_beta   90.00
_cell.angle_gamma   90.00
#
_symmetry.space_group_name_H-M   'P 1'
#
loop_
_entity.id
_entity.type
_entity.pdbx_description
1 polymer ?
#
loop_
_entity_poly.entity_id
_entity_poly.type
_entity_poly.pdbx_seq_one_letter_code
_entity_poly.pdbx_strand_id
1 'polypeptide(L)'
;MKKKSLLIGLSLATGFVSSLLLRKEKQKHEIRQNFIGKWQFTSKMKEPIIVEIGADYTLSIEEKTIPTTIVELSPTRLVLLDSFGYHLVFEQKGAVITLYDEAEDTHYSLKKCA
;
A
#
# COMPACT_ATOMS: atom_id res chain seq x y z
N MET A 1 55.71 -5.19 45.96
CA MET A 1 55.23 -6.12 44.90
C MET A 1 53.85 -5.62 44.45
N LYS A 2 53.46 -5.32 43.21
CA LYS A 2 53.94 -5.52 41.83
C LYS A 2 53.39 -4.39 40.91
N LYS A 3 54.30 -3.72 40.19
CA LYS A 3 54.35 -3.29 38.77
C LYS A 3 53.11 -2.67 38.07
N LYS A 4 53.30 -1.45 37.54
CA LYS A 4 52.52 -0.78 36.48
C LYS A 4 52.87 -1.35 35.10
N SER A 5 51.91 -1.45 34.17
CA SER A 5 52.08 -1.71 32.72
C SER A 5 50.76 -1.29 32.04
N LEU A 6 50.67 -0.18 31.30
CA LEU A 6 51.14 0.21 29.96
C LEU A 6 50.47 -0.56 28.77
N LEU A 7 49.54 0.16 28.12
CA LEU A 7 49.18 0.23 26.69
C LEU A 7 49.26 -1.03 25.82
N ILE A 8 48.07 -1.50 25.38
CA ILE A 8 47.81 -2.21 24.12
C ILE A 8 46.36 -1.81 23.75
N GLY A 9 46.05 -0.94 22.79
CA GLY A 9 46.32 -1.10 21.36
C GLY A 9 45.19 -1.91 20.72
N LEU A 10 44.07 -1.27 20.34
CA LEU A 10 43.12 -1.90 19.41
C LEU A 10 42.56 -0.87 18.40
N SER A 11 43.35 -0.75 17.34
CA SER A 11 43.03 -0.48 15.94
C SER A 11 41.63 0.02 15.59
N LEU A 12 41.61 1.18 14.94
CA LEU A 12 40.53 1.71 14.12
C LEU A 12 40.35 0.80 12.89
N ALA A 13 39.69 -0.35 13.05
CA ALA A 13 39.28 -1.16 11.91
C ALA A 13 38.04 -0.50 11.27
N THR A 14 38.28 0.34 10.26
CA THR A 14 37.29 0.74 9.27
C THR A 14 36.74 -0.51 8.59
N GLY A 15 35.61 -1.01 9.09
CA GLY A 15 34.79 -1.98 8.40
C GLY A 15 33.59 -1.27 7.80
N PHE A 16 33.55 -1.16 6.47
CA PHE A 16 32.34 -0.88 5.70
C PHE A 16 31.32 -1.99 5.99
N VAL A 17 30.57 -1.87 7.08
CA VAL A 17 29.52 -2.84 7.42
C VAL A 17 28.19 -2.34 6.85
N SER A 18 27.85 -2.94 5.71
CA SER A 18 26.49 -3.25 5.27
C SER A 18 25.58 -2.06 4.91
N SER A 19 25.70 -1.62 3.66
CA SER A 19 24.68 -0.90 2.91
C SER A 19 23.39 -1.71 2.64
N LEU A 20 23.14 -2.82 3.35
CA LEU A 20 21.98 -3.72 3.12
C LEU A 20 20.84 -3.54 4.13
N LEU A 21 20.91 -2.62 5.09
CA LEU A 21 19.84 -2.41 6.08
C LEU A 21 18.85 -1.29 5.75
N LEU A 22 19.04 -0.53 4.68
CA LEU A 22 18.18 0.62 4.32
C LEU A 22 17.08 0.33 3.27
N ARG A 23 16.96 -0.90 2.76
CA ARG A 23 16.02 -1.21 1.66
C ARG A 23 14.59 -1.53 2.12
N LYS A 24 14.34 -1.76 3.42
CA LYS A 24 13.00 -2.13 3.92
C LYS A 24 12.02 -0.96 4.04
N GLU A 25 12.49 0.25 4.33
CA GLU A 25 11.64 1.44 4.47
C GLU A 25 11.08 1.93 3.12
N LYS A 26 11.93 2.04 2.09
CA LYS A 26 11.50 2.45 0.74
C LYS A 26 10.47 1.50 0.15
N GLN A 27 10.67 0.20 0.33
CA GLN A 27 9.75 -0.82 -0.18
C GLN A 27 8.39 -0.74 0.52
N LYS A 28 8.37 -0.50 1.84
CA LYS A 28 7.11 -0.30 2.60
C LYS A 28 6.37 0.98 2.23
N HIS A 29 7.06 1.99 1.71
CA HIS A 29 6.47 3.24 1.24
C HIS A 29 5.94 3.11 -0.20
N GLU A 30 6.67 2.45 -1.10
CA GLU A 30 6.23 2.18 -2.48
C GLU A 30 5.00 1.27 -2.53
N ILE A 31 4.96 0.21 -1.70
CA ILE A 31 3.78 -0.68 -1.55
C ILE A 31 2.51 0.11 -1.29
N ARG A 32 2.64 1.27 -0.61
CA ARG A 32 1.47 2.03 -0.19
C ARG A 32 0.86 2.89 -1.29
N GLN A 33 1.59 3.21 -2.36
CA GLN A 33 1.18 4.26 -3.28
C GLN A 33 0.38 3.78 -4.50
N ASN A 34 0.37 2.48 -4.79
CA ASN A 34 -0.18 1.99 -6.05
C ASN A 34 -1.69 2.22 -6.19
N PHE A 35 -2.44 2.15 -5.10
CA PHE A 35 -3.89 2.31 -5.08
C PHE A 35 -4.35 3.74 -4.81
N ILE A 36 -3.47 4.62 -4.30
CA ILE A 36 -3.84 5.97 -3.91
C ILE A 36 -4.15 6.82 -5.16
N GLY A 37 -5.25 7.57 -5.07
CA GLY A 37 -5.70 8.52 -6.08
C GLY A 37 -7.15 8.35 -6.49
N LYS A 38 -7.54 9.10 -7.53
CA LYS A 38 -8.86 9.04 -8.15
C LYS A 38 -8.88 8.07 -9.31
N TRP A 39 -9.89 7.23 -9.31
CA TRP A 39 -10.13 6.17 -10.26
C TRP A 39 -11.56 6.28 -10.78
N GLN A 40 -11.76 5.84 -12.01
CA GLN A 40 -13.07 5.78 -12.64
C GLN A 40 -13.31 4.38 -13.17
N PHE A 41 -14.52 3.86 -12.95
CA PHE A 41 -15.00 2.64 -13.61
C PHE A 41 -16.41 2.85 -14.17
N THR A 42 -16.85 1.93 -15.01
CA THR A 42 -18.21 1.93 -15.55
C THR A 42 -19.05 0.92 -14.78
N SER A 43 -20.11 1.39 -14.13
CA SER A 43 -21.03 0.55 -13.37
C SER A 43 -21.84 -0.39 -14.27
N LYS A 44 -22.55 -1.36 -13.67
CA LYS A 44 -23.53 -2.19 -14.39
C LYS A 44 -24.58 -1.38 -15.14
N MET A 45 -24.92 -0.19 -14.64
CA MET A 45 -25.87 0.73 -15.26
C MET A 45 -25.27 1.54 -16.43
N LYS A 46 -24.01 1.26 -16.81
CA LYS A 46 -23.24 1.96 -17.85
C LYS A 46 -22.93 3.43 -17.51
N GLU A 47 -23.00 3.79 -16.25
CA GLU A 47 -22.67 5.12 -15.76
C GLU A 47 -21.23 5.15 -15.24
N PRO A 48 -20.46 6.23 -15.51
CA PRO A 48 -19.12 6.38 -14.97
C PRO A 48 -19.19 6.74 -13.49
N ILE A 49 -18.60 5.89 -12.64
CA ILE A 49 -18.48 6.13 -11.19
C ILE A 49 -17.04 6.48 -10.86
N ILE A 50 -16.85 7.49 -10.01
CA ILE A 50 -15.54 7.90 -9.51
C ILE A 50 -15.33 7.33 -8.11
N VAL A 51 -14.17 6.72 -7.90
CA VAL A 51 -13.69 6.20 -6.62
C VAL A 51 -12.38 6.89 -6.29
N GLU A 52 -12.26 7.39 -5.07
CA GLU A 52 -11.04 7.98 -4.54
C GLU A 52 -10.54 7.15 -3.37
N ILE A 53 -9.25 6.81 -3.42
CA ILE A 53 -8.54 6.16 -2.33
C ILE A 53 -7.56 7.18 -1.77
N GLY A 54 -7.84 7.65 -0.55
CA GLY A 54 -7.02 8.60 0.17
C GLY A 54 -5.65 8.05 0.56
N ALA A 55 -4.75 8.92 0.99
CA ALA A 55 -3.40 8.52 1.40
C ALA A 55 -3.37 7.64 2.66
N ASP A 56 -4.46 7.69 3.43
CA ASP A 56 -4.76 6.85 4.59
C ASP A 56 -5.64 5.63 4.26
N TYR A 57 -5.89 5.38 2.97
CA TYR A 57 -6.82 4.36 2.44
C TYR A 57 -8.29 4.57 2.81
N THR A 58 -8.67 5.80 3.15
CA THR A 58 -10.09 6.16 3.14
C THR A 58 -10.66 5.97 1.74
N LEU A 59 -11.82 5.33 1.67
CA LEU A 59 -12.53 5.12 0.42
C LEU A 59 -13.62 6.16 0.28
N SER A 60 -13.65 6.86 -0.85
CA SER A 60 -14.76 7.73 -1.22
C SER A 60 -15.31 7.31 -2.58
N ILE A 61 -16.63 7.19 -2.69
CA ILE A 61 -17.32 6.90 -3.95
C ILE A 61 -18.21 8.10 -4.24
N GLU A 62 -18.08 8.70 -5.43
CA GLU A 62 -18.82 9.92 -5.81
C GLU A 62 -18.72 11.03 -4.75
N GLU A 63 -17.50 11.31 -4.28
CA GLU A 63 -17.20 12.31 -3.23
C GLU A 63 -17.76 11.98 -1.83
N LYS A 64 -18.48 10.87 -1.67
CA LYS A 64 -18.97 10.40 -0.37
C LYS A 64 -17.99 9.41 0.24
N THR A 65 -17.40 9.78 1.37
CA THR A 65 -16.55 8.87 2.14
C THR A 65 -17.36 7.74 2.75
N ILE A 66 -16.90 6.51 2.53
CA ILE A 66 -17.51 5.28 3.03
C ILE A 66 -16.65 4.77 4.19
N PRO A 67 -17.24 4.42 5.35
CA PRO A 67 -16.51 3.79 6.43
C PRO A 67 -16.06 2.39 5.98
N THR A 68 -14.75 2.19 5.91
CA THR A 68 -14.15 0.91 5.56
C THR A 68 -13.04 0.54 6.53
N THR A 69 -12.78 -0.76 6.66
CA THR A 69 -11.64 -1.30 7.41
C THR A 69 -10.69 -2.00 6.46
N ILE A 70 -9.39 -1.75 6.59
CA ILE A 70 -8.37 -2.46 5.80
C ILE A 70 -8.25 -3.90 6.32
N VAL A 71 -8.57 -4.87 5.48
CA VAL A 71 -8.41 -6.31 5.78
C VAL A 71 -7.05 -6.80 5.30
N GLU A 72 -6.64 -6.39 4.10
CA GLU A 72 -5.36 -6.74 3.50
C GLU A 72 -4.77 -5.53 2.78
N LEU A 73 -3.47 -5.31 2.97
CA LEU A 73 -2.70 -4.34 2.20
C LEU A 73 -1.36 -4.95 1.79
N SER A 74 -1.22 -5.18 0.48
CA SER A 74 -0.03 -5.74 -0.16
C SER A 74 0.31 -4.92 -1.42
N PRO A 75 1.51 -5.09 -2.02
CA PRO A 75 1.91 -4.31 -3.20
C PRO A 75 0.96 -4.45 -4.40
N THR A 76 0.23 -5.56 -4.48
CA THR A 76 -0.62 -5.91 -5.62
C THR A 76 -2.09 -6.04 -5.24
N ARG A 77 -2.43 -5.91 -3.96
CA ARG A 77 -3.81 -6.14 -3.47
C ARG A 77 -4.13 -5.24 -2.29
N LEU A 78 -5.28 -4.58 -2.35
CA LEU A 78 -5.89 -3.85 -1.25
C LEU A 78 -7.30 -4.42 -1.06
N VAL A 79 -7.58 -4.93 0.14
CA VAL A 79 -8.90 -5.44 0.52
C VAL A 79 -9.47 -4.55 1.60
N LEU A 80 -10.62 -3.96 1.31
CA LEU A 80 -11.39 -3.14 2.24
C LEU A 80 -12.67 -3.89 2.61
N LEU A 81 -13.07 -3.84 3.88
CA LEU A 81 -14.37 -4.30 4.36
C LEU A 81 -15.26 -3.09 4.61
N ASP A 82 -16.45 -3.06 4.01
CA ASP A 82 -17.41 -1.99 4.22
C ASP A 82 -18.24 -2.15 5.51
N SER A 83 -19.12 -1.20 5.79
CA SER A 83 -20.02 -1.25 6.96
C SER A 83 -21.08 -2.35 6.90
N PHE A 84 -21.33 -2.92 5.73
CA PHE A 84 -22.32 -3.99 5.52
C PHE A 84 -21.69 -5.38 5.62
N GLY A 85 -20.37 -5.48 5.68
CA GLY A 85 -19.63 -6.74 5.77
C GLY A 85 -19.18 -7.30 4.43
N TYR A 86 -19.22 -6.51 3.35
CA TYR A 86 -18.76 -6.91 2.02
C TYR A 86 -17.33 -6.44 1.75
N HIS A 87 -16.59 -7.28 1.03
CA HIS A 87 -15.23 -6.98 0.61
C HIS A 87 -15.19 -6.22 -0.72
N LEU A 88 -14.43 -5.13 -0.73
CA LEU A 88 -13.99 -4.42 -1.92
C LEU A 88 -12.53 -4.74 -2.16
N VAL A 89 -12.25 -5.47 -3.23
CA VAL A 89 -10.91 -5.99 -3.52
C VAL A 89 -10.33 -5.27 -4.72
N PHE A 90 -9.33 -4.43 -4.46
CA PHE A 90 -8.53 -3.76 -5.48
C PHE A 90 -7.30 -4.61 -5.78
N GLU A 91 -7.13 -5.03 -7.04
CA GLU A 91 -5.98 -5.82 -7.49
C GLU A 91 -5.24 -5.09 -8.60
N GLN A 92 -3.92 -5.05 -8.49
CA GLN A 92 -3.04 -4.59 -9.55
C GLN A 92 -2.52 -5.79 -10.36
N LYS A 93 -2.88 -5.83 -11.64
CA LYS A 93 -2.42 -6.83 -12.62
C LYS A 93 -1.59 -6.12 -13.69
N GLY A 94 -0.28 -6.06 -13.45
CA GLY A 94 0.65 -5.30 -14.29
C GLY A 94 0.42 -3.80 -14.19
N ALA A 95 -0.04 -3.18 -15.28
CA ALA A 95 -0.37 -1.75 -15.36
C ALA A 95 -1.85 -1.44 -15.12
N VAL A 96 -2.71 -2.46 -15.00
CA VAL A 96 -4.16 -2.29 -14.84
C VAL A 96 -4.53 -2.56 -13.38
N ILE A 97 -5.43 -1.73 -12.83
CA ILE A 97 -6.05 -1.98 -11.53
C ILE A 97 -7.50 -2.40 -11.77
N THR A 98 -7.93 -3.44 -11.07
CA THR A 98 -9.31 -3.92 -11.10
C THR A 98 -9.91 -3.84 -9.70
N LEU A 99 -11.20 -3.52 -9.61
CA LEU A 99 -12.01 -3.59 -8.41
C LEU A 99 -12.94 -4.80 -8.52
N TYR A 100 -12.96 -5.67 -7.53
CA TYR A 100 -14.02 -6.64 -7.33
C TYR A 100 -14.92 -6.17 -6.19
N ASP A 101 -16.22 -6.10 -6.48
CA ASP A 101 -17.26 -5.81 -5.49
C ASP A 101 -17.98 -7.12 -5.15
N GLU A 102 -17.82 -7.58 -3.91
CA GLU A 102 -18.44 -8.81 -3.41
C GLU A 102 -19.96 -8.71 -3.32
N ALA A 103 -20.52 -7.53 -3.00
CA ALA A 103 -21.97 -7.35 -2.90
C ALA A 103 -22.65 -7.53 -4.26
N GLU A 104 -21.95 -7.12 -5.33
CA GLU A 104 -22.44 -7.22 -6.69
C GLU A 104 -21.92 -8.45 -7.45
N ASP A 105 -21.01 -9.21 -6.86
CA ASP A 105 -20.24 -10.29 -7.50
C ASP A 105 -19.72 -9.90 -8.89
N THR A 106 -19.00 -8.77 -8.98
CA THR A 106 -18.60 -8.20 -10.27
C THR A 106 -17.23 -7.52 -10.23
N HIS A 107 -16.50 -7.66 -11.35
CA HIS A 107 -15.21 -7.02 -11.56
C HIS A 107 -15.33 -5.79 -12.46
N TYR A 108 -14.69 -4.71 -12.03
CA TYR A 108 -14.61 -3.44 -12.70
C TYR A 108 -13.15 -3.12 -13.04
N SER A 109 -12.91 -2.66 -14.28
CA SER A 109 -11.60 -2.14 -14.66
C SER A 109 -11.50 -0.67 -14.29
N LEU A 110 -10.53 -0.32 -13.45
CA LEU A 110 -10.31 1.05 -13.00
C LEU A 110 -9.38 1.79 -13.97
N LYS A 111 -9.77 3.01 -14.32
CA LYS A 111 -8.94 3.96 -15.07
C LYS A 111 -8.57 5.10 -14.14
N LYS A 112 -7.28 5.46 -14.09
CA LYS A 112 -6.84 6.58 -13.28
C LYS A 112 -7.38 7.89 -13.87
N CYS A 113 -7.97 8.74 -13.05
CA CYS A 113 -8.33 10.10 -13.46
C CYS A 113 -7.04 10.91 -13.69
N ALA A 114 -7.02 11.72 -14.74
CA ALA A 114 -5.88 12.59 -15.09
C ALA A 114 -5.80 13.82 -14.17
#